data_AF-A0AB37G5M0-F1
#
_entry.id   AF-A0AB37G5M0-F1
#
_cell.length_a   1.000
_cell.length_b   1.000
_cell.length_c   1.000
_cell.angle_alpha   90.00
_cell.angle_beta   90.00
_cell.angle_gamma   90.00
#
_symmetry.space_group_name_H-M   'P 1'
#
loop_
_entity.id
_entity.type
_entity.pdbx_description
1 polymer ?
#
loop_
_entity_poly.entity_id
_entity_poly.type
_entity_poly.pdbx_seq_one_letter_code
_entity_poly.pdbx_strand_id
1 'polypeptide(L)'
;MKKVWKIVAAVTVVLALLGFIAYKKTFGWSAPELVAQTPQVNEWYRLSPEGVVDSQGNQAHGLIRTGKEKNKVMVYFFGGGVSINEETASGGTRYFATTTGHQDYVATWGIGSPQEDNPFKDWTMIVLPYGTGDFHAGTQNFSYVDDNGKEQVVHHQGYSNLMSILAAAKPHVGNPDTLLVTGFSAGG
;
A
#
# COMPACT_ATOMS: atom_id res chain seq x y z
N MET A 1 37.10 34.46 4.19
CA MET A 1 36.59 33.33 5.00
C MET A 1 35.06 33.29 5.13
N LYS A 2 34.39 34.34 5.64
CA LYS A 2 32.90 34.33 5.80
C LYS A 2 32.11 34.13 4.48
N LYS A 3 32.55 34.69 3.36
CA LYS A 3 31.91 34.49 2.04
C LYS A 3 32.03 33.04 1.54
N VAL A 4 33.17 32.40 1.74
CA VAL A 4 33.41 31.00 1.34
C VAL A 4 32.51 30.06 2.14
N TRP A 5 32.38 30.26 3.45
CA TRP A 5 31.46 29.49 4.29
C TRP A 5 29.98 29.66 3.90
N LYS A 6 29.56 30.85 3.48
CA LYS A 6 28.20 31.07 2.95
C LYS A 6 27.96 30.30 1.64
N ILE A 7 28.95 30.27 0.75
CA ILE A 7 28.86 29.52 -0.51
C ILE A 7 28.81 28.01 -0.24
N VAL A 8 29.70 27.50 0.62
CA VAL A 8 29.71 26.08 1.00
C VAL A 8 28.38 25.68 1.64
N ALA A 9 27.86 26.47 2.59
CA ALA A 9 26.56 26.19 3.21
C ALA A 9 25.41 26.18 2.19
N ALA A 10 25.39 27.13 1.25
CA ALA A 10 24.38 27.18 0.20
C ALA A 10 24.44 25.94 -0.72
N VAL A 11 25.64 25.53 -1.13
CA VAL A 11 25.83 24.31 -1.95
C VAL A 11 25.38 23.06 -1.21
N THR A 12 25.72 22.93 0.09
CA THR A 12 25.27 21.79 0.90
C THR A 12 23.75 21.72 1.03
N VAL A 13 23.07 22.86 1.24
CA VAL A 13 21.60 22.91 1.30
C VAL A 13 20.98 22.50 -0.05
N VAL A 14 21.53 22.97 -1.17
CA VAL A 14 21.04 22.59 -2.51
C VAL A 14 21.21 21.09 -2.75
N LEU A 15 22.38 20.51 -2.41
CA LEU A 15 22.62 19.08 -2.55
C LEU A 15 21.69 18.25 -1.64
N ALA A 16 21.45 18.69 -0.41
CA ALA A 16 20.51 18.04 0.49
C ALA A 16 19.07 18.09 -0.05
N LEU A 17 18.64 19.22 -0.63
CA LEU A 17 17.34 19.36 -1.27
C LEU A 17 17.22 18.46 -2.51
N LEU A 18 18.23 18.40 -3.37
CA LEU A 18 18.25 17.50 -4.53
C LEU A 18 18.20 16.03 -4.09
N GLY A 19 18.96 15.67 -3.06
CA GLY A 19 18.93 14.34 -2.45
C GLY A 19 17.55 14.00 -1.88
N PHE A 20 16.90 14.94 -1.19
CA PHE A 20 15.54 14.76 -0.66
C PHE A 20 14.49 14.61 -1.77
N ILE A 21 14.60 15.41 -2.84
CA ILE A 21 13.72 15.29 -4.01
C ILE A 21 13.92 13.94 -4.69
N ALA A 22 15.16 13.50 -4.88
CA ALA A 22 15.47 12.19 -5.46
C ALA A 22 14.90 11.07 -4.59
N TYR A 23 15.11 11.11 -3.27
CA TYR A 23 14.54 10.17 -2.31
C TYR A 23 13.01 10.11 -2.39
N LYS A 24 12.34 11.27 -2.41
CA LYS A 24 10.88 11.34 -2.52
C LYS A 24 10.35 10.79 -3.84
N LYS A 25 11.11 10.94 -4.92
CA LYS A 25 10.77 10.37 -6.23
C LYS A 25 11.04 8.86 -6.33
N THR A 26 11.98 8.34 -5.56
CA THR A 26 12.32 6.91 -5.56
C THR A 26 11.61 6.18 -4.43
N PHE A 27 12.09 6.30 -3.20
CA PHE A 27 11.63 5.50 -2.06
C PHE A 27 10.40 6.09 -1.33
N GLY A 28 10.17 7.40 -1.48
CA GLY A 28 9.07 8.11 -0.85
C GLY A 28 7.86 8.33 -1.76
N TRP A 29 7.80 7.67 -2.92
CA TRP A 29 6.72 7.86 -3.87
C TRP A 29 5.41 7.32 -3.29
N SER A 30 4.32 7.98 -3.64
CA SER A 30 2.96 7.64 -3.24
C SER A 30 2.04 7.96 -4.39
N ALA A 31 1.11 7.05 -4.66
CA ALA A 31 0.13 7.28 -5.71
C ALA A 31 -0.79 8.44 -5.31
N PRO A 32 -1.20 9.30 -6.26
CA PRO A 32 -2.24 10.28 -6.00
C PRO A 32 -3.58 9.59 -5.69
N GLU A 33 -4.47 10.27 -4.96
CA GLU A 33 -5.84 9.79 -4.79
C GLU A 33 -6.58 9.82 -6.13
N LEU A 34 -7.41 8.81 -6.38
CA LEU A 34 -8.28 8.82 -7.56
C LEU A 34 -9.43 9.82 -7.35
N VAL A 35 -9.22 11.05 -7.80
CA VAL A 35 -10.26 12.12 -7.76
C VAL A 35 -11.09 12.14 -9.05
N ALA A 36 -10.54 11.62 -10.15
CA ALA A 36 -11.21 11.60 -11.45
C ALA A 36 -12.16 10.41 -11.60
N GLN A 37 -13.24 10.59 -12.36
CA GLN A 37 -14.17 9.49 -12.68
C GLN A 37 -13.51 8.37 -13.51
N THR A 38 -12.43 8.68 -14.24
CA THR A 38 -11.72 7.71 -15.10
C THR A 38 -10.21 7.79 -14.85
N PRO A 39 -9.58 6.71 -14.36
CA PRO A 39 -8.13 6.63 -14.23
C PRO A 39 -7.43 6.74 -15.59
N GLN A 40 -6.27 7.40 -15.62
CA GLN A 40 -5.40 7.35 -16.79
C GLN A 40 -4.79 5.95 -16.93
N VAL A 41 -4.64 5.48 -18.16
CA VAL A 41 -4.06 4.17 -18.45
C VAL A 41 -2.60 4.16 -18.04
N ASN A 42 -2.19 3.08 -17.36
CA ASN A 42 -0.86 2.84 -16.81
C ASN A 42 -0.40 3.79 -15.70
N GLU A 43 -1.28 4.66 -15.21
CA GLU A 43 -1.03 5.47 -14.01
C GLU A 43 -1.61 4.79 -12.77
N TRP A 44 -0.89 4.91 -11.67
CA TRP A 44 -1.30 4.37 -10.36
C TRP A 44 -2.11 5.40 -9.58
N TYR A 45 -3.15 4.95 -8.90
CA TYR A 45 -3.97 5.75 -8.00
C TYR A 45 -4.29 5.02 -6.70
N ARG A 46 -4.50 5.78 -5.62
CA ARG A 46 -5.10 5.27 -4.38
C ARG A 46 -6.61 5.21 -4.50
N LEU A 47 -7.18 4.22 -3.83
CA LEU A 47 -8.59 4.06 -3.55
C LEU A 47 -8.77 4.08 -2.03
N SER A 48 -9.23 5.21 -1.49
CA SER A 48 -9.37 5.42 -0.04
C SER A 48 -10.85 5.46 0.40
N PRO A 49 -11.64 4.38 0.24
CA PRO A 49 -13.02 4.39 0.70
C PRO A 49 -13.08 4.46 2.24
N GLU A 50 -14.20 4.99 2.74
CA GLU A 50 -14.45 5.14 4.18
C GLU A 50 -14.41 3.77 4.89
N GLY A 51 -13.87 3.75 6.10
CA GLY A 51 -13.81 2.55 6.95
C GLY A 51 -12.67 1.59 6.65
N VAL A 52 -11.85 1.86 5.61
CA VAL A 52 -10.63 1.10 5.36
C VAL A 52 -9.52 1.55 6.30
N VAL A 53 -9.03 0.65 7.14
CA VAL A 53 -8.04 0.97 8.19
C VAL A 53 -6.90 -0.02 8.28
N ASP A 54 -5.73 0.44 8.73
CA ASP A 54 -4.66 -0.47 9.18
C ASP A 54 -4.93 -1.00 10.60
N SER A 55 -4.03 -1.83 11.12
CA SER A 55 -4.15 -2.45 12.44
C SER A 55 -4.16 -1.46 13.59
N GLN A 56 -3.71 -0.23 13.38
CA GLN A 56 -3.72 0.84 14.37
C GLN A 56 -4.97 1.73 14.26
N GLY A 57 -5.88 1.42 13.32
CA GLY A 57 -7.10 2.18 13.08
C GLY A 57 -6.87 3.43 12.24
N ASN A 58 -5.67 3.63 11.68
CA ASN A 58 -5.41 4.74 10.77
C ASN A 58 -6.05 4.46 9.41
N GLN A 59 -6.50 5.50 8.71
CA GLN A 59 -7.01 5.37 7.35
C GLN A 59 -5.98 4.68 6.45
N ALA A 60 -6.42 3.64 5.76
CA ALA A 60 -5.66 2.92 4.74
C ALA A 60 -6.39 3.01 3.39
N HIS A 61 -5.77 2.43 2.36
CA HIS A 61 -6.24 2.51 0.98
C HIS A 61 -5.83 1.28 0.17
N GLY A 62 -6.58 1.01 -0.90
CA GLY A 62 -6.15 0.14 -1.99
C GLY A 62 -5.42 0.92 -3.07
N LEU A 63 -4.86 0.23 -4.06
CA LEU A 63 -4.31 0.88 -5.25
C LEU A 63 -4.93 0.31 -6.51
N ILE A 64 -5.03 1.14 -7.54
CA ILE A 64 -5.47 0.72 -8.87
C ILE A 64 -4.53 1.29 -9.94
N ARG A 65 -4.22 0.46 -10.94
CA ARG A 65 -3.63 0.88 -12.21
C ARG A 65 -4.42 0.25 -13.33
N THR A 66 -5.02 1.06 -14.20
CA THR A 66 -5.77 0.52 -15.35
C THR A 66 -4.82 0.17 -16.49
N GLY A 67 -5.00 -1.01 -17.07
CA GLY A 67 -4.17 -1.52 -18.15
C GLY A 67 -4.68 -1.15 -19.54
N LYS A 68 -3.84 -1.42 -20.55
CA LYS A 68 -4.24 -1.37 -21.97
C LYS A 68 -5.12 -2.58 -22.33
N GLU A 69 -4.85 -3.75 -21.76
CA GLU A 69 -5.67 -4.95 -21.94
C GLU A 69 -6.94 -4.86 -21.08
N LYS A 70 -8.07 -4.49 -21.71
CA LYS A 70 -9.33 -4.22 -21.01
C LYS A 70 -10.01 -5.45 -20.41
N ASN A 71 -9.63 -6.64 -20.84
CA ASN A 71 -10.26 -7.90 -20.41
C ASN A 71 -9.50 -8.64 -19.31
N LYS A 72 -8.34 -8.13 -18.87
CA LYS A 72 -7.47 -8.82 -17.92
C LYS A 72 -7.24 -8.02 -16.66
N VAL A 73 -7.52 -8.65 -15.53
CA VAL A 73 -7.41 -8.03 -14.21
C VAL A 73 -6.58 -8.92 -13.30
N MET A 74 -5.72 -8.27 -12.52
CA MET A 74 -4.98 -8.87 -11.42
C MET A 74 -5.47 -8.25 -10.11
N VAL A 75 -5.76 -9.09 -9.13
CA VAL A 75 -5.94 -8.70 -7.73
C VAL A 75 -4.73 -9.20 -6.95
N TYR A 76 -3.94 -8.26 -6.43
CA TYR A 76 -2.63 -8.52 -5.85
C TYR A 76 -2.60 -8.20 -4.36
N PHE A 77 -2.47 -9.23 -3.53
CA PHE A 77 -2.49 -9.15 -2.08
C PHE A 77 -1.09 -9.03 -1.51
N PHE A 78 -0.83 -7.98 -0.74
CA PHE A 78 0.43 -7.84 -0.04
C PHE A 78 0.44 -8.67 1.24
N GLY A 79 1.63 -9.01 1.71
CA GLY A 79 1.80 -9.69 2.99
C GLY A 79 2.85 -9.01 3.85
N GLY A 80 3.00 -9.53 5.06
CA GLY A 80 3.94 -9.01 6.04
C GLY A 80 3.63 -9.53 7.42
N GLY A 81 3.77 -10.84 7.63
CA GLY A 81 3.55 -11.47 8.94
C GLY A 81 2.09 -11.56 9.38
N VAL A 82 1.85 -11.83 10.67
CA VAL A 82 0.50 -12.02 11.25
C VAL A 82 0.49 -11.73 12.76
N SER A 83 -0.67 -11.32 13.28
CA SER A 83 -1.00 -11.32 14.71
C SER A 83 -2.14 -12.31 14.99
N ILE A 84 -1.85 -13.35 15.78
CA ILE A 84 -2.75 -14.48 16.06
C ILE A 84 -3.13 -14.62 17.54
N ASN A 85 -2.46 -13.87 18.41
CA ASN A 85 -2.67 -13.86 19.86
C ASN A 85 -2.15 -12.54 20.47
N GLU A 86 -2.34 -12.37 21.77
CA GLU A 86 -1.90 -11.20 22.53
C GLU A 86 -0.40 -10.91 22.44
N GLU A 87 0.46 -11.94 22.47
CA GLU A 87 1.91 -11.77 22.32
C GLU A 87 2.25 -11.11 20.97
N THR A 88 1.68 -11.64 19.89
CA THR A 88 1.93 -11.12 18.53
C THR A 88 1.28 -9.76 18.30
N ALA A 89 0.13 -9.50 18.91
CA ALA A 89 -0.56 -8.22 18.87
C ALA A 89 0.26 -7.13 19.58
N SER A 90 0.68 -7.38 20.82
CA SER A 90 1.53 -6.49 21.61
C SER A 90 2.91 -6.28 20.98
N GLY A 91 3.47 -7.33 20.36
CA GLY A 91 4.76 -7.26 19.68
C GLY A 91 4.77 -6.44 18.38
N GLY A 92 3.59 -6.10 17.83
CA GLY A 92 3.43 -5.19 16.70
C GLY A 92 4.34 -5.51 15.51
N THR A 93 5.19 -4.54 15.13
CA THR A 93 6.08 -4.63 13.96
C THR A 93 7.10 -5.77 14.01
N ARG A 94 7.29 -6.41 15.18
CA ARG A 94 8.11 -7.61 15.30
C ARG A 94 7.48 -8.83 14.63
N TYR A 95 6.15 -8.87 14.53
CA TYR A 95 5.40 -10.02 14.04
C TYR A 95 4.67 -9.73 12.73
N PHE A 96 4.26 -8.48 12.49
CA PHE A 96 3.51 -8.14 11.28
C PHE A 96 3.63 -6.67 10.86
N ALA A 97 3.24 -6.36 9.62
CA ALA A 97 3.10 -5.00 9.12
C ALA A 97 1.91 -4.33 9.81
N THR A 98 2.17 -3.34 10.66
CA THR A 98 1.13 -2.65 11.44
C THR A 98 0.49 -1.46 10.69
N THR A 99 1.08 -1.06 9.56
CA THR A 99 0.60 0.03 8.71
C THR A 99 0.73 -0.36 7.24
N THR A 100 0.02 0.34 6.37
CA THR A 100 0.19 0.28 4.91
C THR A 100 1.24 1.28 4.39
N GLY A 101 2.00 1.91 5.29
CA GLY A 101 2.98 2.94 4.95
C GLY A 101 4.04 2.44 3.94
N HIS A 102 4.35 3.28 2.95
CA HIS A 102 5.32 3.02 1.88
C HIS A 102 4.99 1.86 0.92
N GLN A 103 3.84 1.19 1.09
CA GLN A 103 3.46 0.06 0.24
C GLN A 103 3.06 0.49 -1.19
N ASP A 104 2.67 1.74 -1.41
CA ASP A 104 2.46 2.30 -2.75
C ASP A 104 3.66 2.07 -3.66
N TYR A 105 4.86 2.33 -3.15
CA TYR A 105 6.07 2.17 -3.94
C TYR A 105 6.33 0.70 -4.26
N VAL A 106 6.03 -0.21 -3.33
CA VAL A 106 6.13 -1.66 -3.53
C VAL A 106 5.22 -2.14 -4.67
N ALA A 107 4.06 -1.52 -4.88
CA ALA A 107 3.17 -1.85 -5.99
C ALA A 107 3.79 -1.60 -7.37
N THR A 108 4.82 -0.76 -7.46
CA THR A 108 5.52 -0.47 -8.72
C THR A 108 6.64 -1.47 -9.06
N TRP A 109 6.87 -2.47 -8.21
CA TRP A 109 7.97 -3.42 -8.32
C TRP A 109 7.54 -4.79 -8.83
N GLY A 110 8.51 -5.58 -9.30
CA GLY A 110 8.29 -6.96 -9.75
C GLY A 110 7.18 -7.04 -10.79
N ILE A 111 6.13 -7.83 -10.48
CA ILE A 111 4.96 -8.01 -11.35
C ILE A 111 4.15 -6.71 -11.59
N GLY A 112 4.31 -5.68 -10.75
CA GLY A 112 3.71 -4.37 -10.94
C GLY A 112 4.58 -3.37 -11.72
N SER A 113 5.80 -3.76 -12.11
CA SER A 113 6.74 -2.87 -12.80
C SER A 113 6.37 -2.63 -14.28
N PRO A 114 6.74 -1.48 -14.86
CA PRO A 114 6.43 -1.16 -16.25
C PRO A 114 7.43 -1.75 -17.26
N GLN A 115 8.31 -2.66 -16.85
CA GLN A 115 9.34 -3.23 -17.73
C GLN A 115 8.73 -3.95 -18.92
N GLU A 116 9.37 -3.85 -20.09
CA GLU A 116 8.85 -4.38 -21.35
C GLU A 116 8.63 -5.90 -21.32
N ASP A 117 9.47 -6.62 -20.58
CA ASP A 117 9.45 -8.07 -20.40
C ASP A 117 8.45 -8.55 -19.32
N ASN A 118 7.84 -7.63 -18.56
CA ASN A 118 6.81 -8.00 -17.59
C ASN A 118 5.51 -8.39 -18.31
N PRO A 119 5.06 -9.67 -18.22
CA PRO A 119 3.87 -10.14 -18.92
C PRO A 119 2.56 -9.48 -18.42
N PHE A 120 2.60 -8.83 -17.26
CA PHE A 120 1.44 -8.17 -16.65
C PHE A 120 1.45 -6.64 -16.84
N LYS A 121 2.44 -6.07 -17.54
CA LYS A 121 2.60 -4.60 -17.67
C LYS A 121 1.36 -3.90 -18.24
N ASP A 122 0.59 -4.58 -19.09
CA ASP A 122 -0.62 -4.02 -19.71
C ASP A 122 -1.94 -4.48 -19.05
N TRP A 123 -1.88 -5.25 -17.98
CA TRP A 123 -3.06 -5.68 -17.21
C TRP A 123 -3.56 -4.58 -16.29
N THR A 124 -4.86 -4.59 -16.00
CA THR A 124 -5.39 -3.81 -14.88
C THR A 124 -4.98 -4.47 -13.57
N MET A 125 -4.46 -3.70 -12.62
CA MET A 125 -4.01 -4.18 -11.31
C MET A 125 -4.80 -3.49 -10.22
N ILE A 126 -5.39 -4.28 -9.33
CA ILE A 126 -5.94 -3.85 -8.05
C ILE A 126 -5.02 -4.43 -6.98
N VAL A 127 -4.46 -3.57 -6.14
CA VAL A 127 -3.54 -3.99 -5.08
C VAL A 127 -4.21 -3.77 -3.73
N LEU A 128 -4.03 -4.75 -2.85
CA LEU A 128 -4.50 -4.76 -1.48
C LEU A 128 -3.26 -4.65 -0.57
N PRO A 129 -2.86 -3.43 -0.19
CA PRO A 129 -1.86 -3.23 0.86
C PRO A 129 -2.27 -3.95 2.15
N TYR A 130 -1.28 -4.42 2.91
CA TYR A 130 -1.50 -5.23 4.10
C TYR A 130 -0.97 -4.52 5.33
N GLY A 131 -1.86 -4.27 6.28
CA GLY A 131 -1.53 -3.61 7.53
C GLY A 131 -2.33 -4.12 8.71
N THR A 132 -3.09 -5.21 8.54
CA THR A 132 -4.15 -5.65 9.46
C THR A 132 -3.76 -6.89 10.28
N GLY A 133 -2.63 -7.55 9.98
CA GLY A 133 -2.15 -8.67 10.78
C GLY A 133 -3.04 -9.92 10.75
N ASP A 134 -3.93 -10.07 9.77
CA ASP A 134 -5.01 -11.08 9.77
C ASP A 134 -5.22 -11.82 8.43
N PHE A 135 -4.18 -11.97 7.60
CA PHE A 135 -4.25 -12.62 6.28
C PHE A 135 -5.35 -12.09 5.34
N HIS A 136 -5.73 -10.80 5.44
CA HIS A 136 -6.86 -10.22 4.69
C HIS A 136 -8.22 -10.89 4.98
N ALA A 137 -8.33 -11.61 6.10
CA ALA A 137 -9.50 -12.43 6.44
C ALA A 137 -10.29 -11.89 7.66
N GLY A 138 -9.73 -10.94 8.41
CA GLY A 138 -10.34 -10.42 9.64
C GLY A 138 -11.51 -9.47 9.41
N THR A 139 -12.45 -9.46 10.36
CA THR A 139 -13.62 -8.55 10.41
C THR A 139 -13.83 -7.92 11.79
N GLN A 140 -12.87 -8.06 12.71
CA GLN A 140 -13.03 -7.75 14.12
C GLN A 140 -11.85 -6.98 14.69
N ASN A 141 -12.06 -6.35 15.84
CA ASN A 141 -10.99 -5.73 16.62
C ASN A 141 -10.57 -6.71 17.72
N PHE A 142 -9.28 -6.74 18.04
CA PHE A 142 -8.71 -7.55 19.11
C PHE A 142 -8.10 -6.62 20.18
N SER A 143 -8.70 -6.61 21.37
CA SER A 143 -8.19 -5.86 22.51
C SER A 143 -7.13 -6.66 23.27
N TYR A 144 -6.07 -5.99 23.73
CA TYR A 144 -4.99 -6.59 24.51
C TYR A 144 -4.43 -5.60 25.52
N VAL A 145 -3.61 -6.07 26.45
CA VAL A 145 -2.88 -5.22 27.40
C VAL A 145 -1.41 -5.19 27.00
N ASP A 146 -0.86 -4.00 26.76
CA ASP A 146 0.55 -3.87 26.41
C ASP A 146 1.47 -4.10 27.62
N ASP A 147 2.78 -4.18 27.38
CA ASP A 147 3.79 -4.41 28.42
C ASP A 147 3.80 -3.32 29.52
N ASN A 148 3.17 -2.16 29.29
CA ASN A 148 3.02 -1.09 30.28
C ASN A 148 1.70 -1.20 31.06
N GLY A 149 0.90 -2.24 30.86
CA GLY A 149 -0.39 -2.44 31.51
C GLY A 149 -1.51 -1.60 30.91
N LYS A 150 -1.35 -1.02 29.71
CA LYS A 150 -2.36 -0.18 29.07
C LYS A 150 -3.15 -0.98 28.04
N GLU A 151 -4.47 -0.83 28.05
CA GLU A 151 -5.34 -1.40 27.02
C GLU A 151 -5.01 -0.82 25.64
N GLN A 152 -4.91 -1.69 24.64
CA GLN A 152 -4.69 -1.38 23.24
C GLN A 152 -5.65 -2.20 22.38
N VAL A 153 -5.78 -1.82 21.11
CA VAL A 153 -6.61 -2.52 20.14
C VAL A 153 -5.82 -2.73 18.85
N VAL A 154 -5.90 -3.93 18.29
CA VAL A 154 -5.49 -4.25 16.92
C VAL A 154 -6.74 -4.38 16.06
N HIS A 155 -6.80 -3.65 14.95
CA HIS A 155 -7.90 -3.69 14.00
C HIS A 155 -7.67 -4.77 12.93
N HIS A 156 -8.13 -5.99 13.19
CA HIS A 156 -8.14 -7.10 12.23
C HIS A 156 -9.33 -6.95 11.27
N GLN A 157 -9.22 -5.98 10.35
CA GLN A 157 -10.27 -5.59 9.40
C GLN A 157 -9.96 -5.99 7.95
N GLY A 158 -9.05 -6.93 7.73
CA GLY A 158 -8.54 -7.30 6.41
C GLY A 158 -9.62 -7.66 5.38
N TYR A 159 -10.61 -8.46 5.77
CA TYR A 159 -11.72 -8.82 4.88
C TYR A 159 -12.67 -7.64 4.63
N SER A 160 -12.97 -6.85 5.67
CA SER A 160 -13.75 -5.62 5.55
C SER A 160 -13.09 -4.65 4.56
N ASN A 161 -11.77 -4.45 4.70
CA ASN A 161 -10.97 -3.62 3.82
C ASN A 161 -10.96 -4.14 2.38
N LEU A 162 -10.74 -5.44 2.20
CA LEU A 162 -10.78 -6.11 0.90
C LEU A 162 -12.08 -5.81 0.17
N MET A 163 -13.22 -6.03 0.83
CA MET A 163 -14.53 -5.82 0.22
C MET A 163 -14.77 -4.36 -0.16
N SER A 164 -14.39 -3.41 0.71
CA SER A 164 -14.51 -1.98 0.43
C SER A 164 -13.61 -1.52 -0.72
N ILE A 165 -12.36 -1.99 -0.78
CA ILE A 165 -11.43 -1.65 -1.86
C ILE A 165 -11.90 -2.25 -3.19
N LEU A 166 -12.34 -3.51 -3.22
CA LEU A 166 -12.87 -4.12 -4.43
C LEU A 166 -14.15 -3.40 -4.92
N ALA A 167 -15.02 -2.99 -4.00
CA ALA A 167 -16.19 -2.19 -4.33
C ALA A 167 -15.81 -0.84 -4.96
N ALA A 168 -14.79 -0.16 -4.41
CA ALA A 168 -14.27 1.09 -4.96
C ALA A 168 -13.55 0.90 -6.31
N ALA A 169 -12.90 -0.24 -6.53
CA ALA A 169 -12.20 -0.54 -7.78
C ALA A 169 -13.16 -0.92 -8.92
N LYS A 170 -14.26 -1.61 -8.60
CA LYS A 170 -15.19 -2.22 -9.58
C LYS A 170 -15.68 -1.25 -10.67
N PRO A 171 -16.04 0.02 -10.40
CA PRO A 171 -16.46 0.96 -11.46
C PRO A 171 -15.39 1.27 -12.52
N HIS A 172 -14.12 1.03 -12.20
CA HIS A 172 -12.98 1.29 -13.08
C HIS A 172 -12.49 0.04 -13.80
N VAL A 173 -13.07 -1.10 -13.46
CA VAL A 173 -12.82 -2.39 -14.08
C VAL A 173 -13.96 -2.64 -15.07
N GLY A 174 -13.62 -2.93 -16.32
CA GLY A 174 -14.61 -3.29 -17.34
C GLY A 174 -15.24 -4.66 -17.08
N ASN A 175 -15.47 -5.42 -18.14
CA ASN A 175 -15.94 -6.81 -18.04
C ASN A 175 -14.78 -7.76 -18.37
N PRO A 176 -13.88 -8.08 -17.42
CA PRO A 176 -12.76 -8.96 -17.67
C PRO A 176 -13.22 -10.39 -17.95
N ASP A 177 -12.57 -11.06 -18.90
CA ASP A 177 -12.70 -12.51 -19.14
C ASP A 177 -11.61 -13.31 -18.41
N THR A 178 -10.58 -12.62 -17.92
CA THR A 178 -9.44 -13.22 -17.24
C THR A 178 -9.19 -12.50 -15.91
N LEU A 179 -9.21 -13.27 -14.82
CA LEU A 179 -8.88 -12.81 -13.47
C LEU A 179 -7.69 -13.62 -12.94
N LEU A 180 -6.65 -12.91 -12.52
CA LEU A 180 -5.55 -13.47 -11.74
C LEU A 180 -5.67 -12.98 -10.30
N VAL A 181 -5.78 -13.90 -9.35
CA VAL A 181 -5.67 -13.62 -7.92
C VAL A 181 -4.32 -14.11 -7.46
N THR A 182 -3.51 -13.23 -6.87
CA THR A 182 -2.14 -13.56 -6.45
C THR A 182 -1.74 -12.74 -5.24
N GLY A 183 -0.70 -13.17 -4.52
CA GLY A 183 -0.16 -12.43 -3.40
C GLY A 183 1.23 -12.89 -3.01
N PHE A 184 1.81 -12.26 -1.99
CA PHE A 184 3.06 -12.71 -1.40
C PHE A 184 2.95 -12.83 0.12
N SER A 185 3.69 -13.77 0.70
CA SER A 185 3.70 -14.02 2.15
C SER A 185 2.26 -14.22 2.68
N ALA A 186 1.84 -13.47 3.69
CA ALA A 186 0.48 -13.51 4.25
C ALA A 186 -0.65 -13.21 3.24
N GLY A 187 -0.34 -12.60 2.08
CA GLY A 187 -1.34 -12.33 1.04
C GLY A 187 -1.51 -13.46 0.02
N GLY A 188 -0.64 -14.47 -0.01
CA GLY A 188 -0.72 -15.61 -0.94
C GLY A 188 -1.50 -16.77 -0.33
#